data_AF-A0A235BR76-F1
#
_entry.id   AF-A0A235BR76-F1
#
_cell.length_a   1.000
_cell.length_b   1.000
_cell.length_c   1.000
_cell.angle_alpha   90.00
_cell.angle_beta   90.00
_cell.angle_gamma   90.00
#
_symmetry.space_group_name_H-M   'P 1'
#
loop_
_entity.id
_entity.type
_entity.pdbx_description
1 polymer ?
#
loop_
_entity_poly.entity_id
_entity_poly.type
_entity_poly.pdbx_seq_one_letter_code
_entity_poly.pdbx_strand_id
1 'polypeptide(L)'
;MKISVVIPVNNEAATIADAVDNTRRVLADRDYEIVVVDDCSNDSTYDILKQRDNIKLIRHLENKGVGGRKGRRRSISNEKLAIGNSKVSSKQ
;
A
#
# COMPACT_ATOMS: atom_id res chain seq x y z
N MET A 1 -3.00 -19.67 -3.62
CA MET A 1 -3.42 -18.36 -4.18
C MET A 1 -2.53 -17.31 -3.54
N LYS A 2 -2.08 -16.31 -4.31
CA LYS A 2 -1.25 -15.23 -3.78
C LYS A 2 -2.11 -14.00 -3.51
N ILE A 3 -1.96 -13.38 -2.33
CA ILE A 3 -2.72 -12.20 -1.92
C ILE A 3 -1.87 -10.96 -2.16
N SER A 4 -2.34 -10.03 -2.96
CA SER A 4 -1.70 -8.72 -3.09
C SER A 4 -2.45 -7.71 -2.22
N VAL A 5 -1.77 -7.13 -1.23
CA VAL A 5 -2.31 -6.09 -0.36
C VAL A 5 -1.80 -4.74 -0.82
N VAL A 6 -2.71 -3.83 -1.14
CA VAL A 6 -2.38 -2.45 -1.51
C VAL A 6 -2.70 -1.52 -0.35
N ILE A 7 -1.71 -0.76 0.13
CA ILE A 7 -1.84 0.19 1.23
C ILE A 7 -1.59 1.61 0.69
N PRO A 8 -2.64 2.39 0.42
CA PRO A 8 -2.47 3.80 0.06
C PRO A 8 -2.11 4.61 1.32
N VAL A 9 -1.14 5.51 1.21
CA VAL A 9 -0.65 6.33 2.34
C VAL A 9 -0.50 7.79 1.94
N ASN A 10 -0.83 8.68 2.88
CA ASN A 10 -0.56 10.12 2.79
C ASN A 10 -0.44 10.66 4.22
N ASN A 11 0.74 11.14 4.59
CA ASN A 11 1.01 11.74 5.90
C ASN A 11 0.63 10.85 7.11
N GLU A 12 1.01 9.58 7.08
CA GLU A 12 0.73 8.56 8.09
C GLU A 12 2.00 8.11 8.84
N ALA A 13 3.01 8.98 8.98
CA ALA A 13 4.31 8.64 9.56
C ALA A 13 4.21 7.96 10.94
N ALA A 14 3.20 8.34 11.73
CA ALA A 14 2.99 7.80 13.08
C ALA A 14 2.42 6.38 13.11
N THR A 15 1.71 5.94 12.07
CA THR A 15 0.87 4.71 12.11
C THR A 15 1.27 3.70 11.04
N ILE A 16 1.94 4.14 9.97
CA ILE A 16 2.20 3.31 8.80
C ILE A 16 3.09 2.10 9.11
N ALA A 17 4.03 2.28 10.04
CA ALA A 17 4.87 1.23 10.59
C ALA A 17 4.03 0.06 11.13
N ASP A 18 3.11 0.37 12.04
CA ASP A 18 2.25 -0.60 12.69
C ASP A 18 1.25 -1.22 11.71
N ALA A 19 0.75 -0.44 10.75
CA ALA A 19 -0.16 -0.94 9.72
C ALA A 19 0.49 -2.02 8.85
N VAL A 20 1.73 -1.80 8.40
CA VAL A 20 2.51 -2.79 7.65
C VAL A 20 2.78 -4.02 8.50
N ASP A 21 3.19 -3.85 9.76
CA ASP A 21 3.52 -4.98 10.64
C ASP A 21 2.29 -5.82 11.02
N ASN A 22 1.14 -5.18 11.24
CA ASN A 22 -0.12 -5.87 11.47
C ASN A 22 -0.58 -6.62 10.22
N THR A 23 -0.44 -6.04 9.03
CA THR A 23 -0.76 -6.71 7.76
C THR A 23 0.07 -7.99 7.60
N ARG A 24 1.37 -7.93 7.93
CA ARG A 24 2.26 -9.10 7.90
C ARG A 24 1.83 -10.18 8.88
N ARG A 25 1.51 -9.79 10.12
CA ARG A 25 1.07 -10.73 11.16
C ARG A 25 -0.22 -11.45 10.75
N VAL A 26 -1.18 -10.73 10.18
CA VAL A 26 -2.47 -11.27 9.74
C VAL A 26 -2.34 -12.21 8.53
N LEU A 27 -1.29 -12.06 7.72
CA LEU A 27 -1.08 -12.85 6.50
C LEU A 27 0.09 -13.83 6.60
N ALA A 28 0.70 -14.00 7.77
CA ALA A 28 1.94 -14.76 7.96
C ALA A 28 1.91 -16.19 7.41
N ASP A 29 0.74 -16.81 7.42
CA ASP A 29 0.41 -18.17 6.98
C ASP A 29 -0.04 -18.24 5.50
N ARG A 30 0.12 -17.16 4.75
CA ARG A 30 -0.29 -17.06 3.33
C ARG A 30 0.86 -16.61 2.45
N ASP A 31 0.76 -16.92 1.17
CA ASP A 31 1.62 -16.30 0.15
C ASP A 31 1.05 -14.91 -0.18
N TYR A 32 1.77 -13.84 0.14
CA TYR A 32 1.32 -12.47 -0.06
C TYR A 32 2.42 -11.52 -0.51
N GLU A 33 2.00 -10.36 -1.03
CA GLU A 33 2.86 -9.19 -1.23
C GLU A 33 2.17 -7.94 -0.68
N ILE A 34 2.97 -6.99 -0.20
CA ILE A 34 2.49 -5.69 0.26
C ILE A 34 3.01 -4.63 -0.71
N VAL A 35 2.09 -3.88 -1.31
CA VAL A 35 2.36 -2.75 -2.18
C VAL A 35 1.88 -1.49 -1.47
N VAL A 36 2.79 -0.58 -1.13
CA VAL A 36 2.46 0.69 -0.51
C VAL A 36 2.51 1.78 -1.56
N VAL A 37 1.44 2.57 -1.66
CA VAL A 37 1.33 3.67 -2.62
C VAL A 37 1.32 4.98 -1.84
N ASP A 38 2.44 5.68 -1.83
CA ASP A 38 2.61 7.01 -1.23
C ASP A 38 2.10 8.10 -2.17
N ASP A 39 0.98 8.71 -1.82
CA ASP A 39 0.32 9.74 -2.62
C ASP A 39 0.76 11.15 -2.20
N CYS A 40 2.04 11.48 -2.46
CA CYS A 40 2.63 12.79 -2.17
C CYS A 40 2.58 13.14 -0.66
N SER A 41 3.12 12.26 0.18
CA SER A 41 3.37 12.63 1.59
C SER A 41 4.41 13.74 1.68
N ASN A 42 4.13 14.70 2.57
CA ASN A 42 5.00 15.84 2.89
C ASN A 42 5.63 15.71 4.29
N ASP A 43 5.36 14.61 4.99
CA ASP A 43 5.98 14.24 6.25
C ASP A 43 7.01 13.11 6.08
N SER A 44 7.45 12.51 7.18
CA SER A 44 8.42 11.41 7.17
C SER A 44 7.85 10.05 6.72
N THR A 45 6.59 9.96 6.24
CA THR A 45 5.95 8.70 5.82
C THR A 45 6.80 7.95 4.79
N TYR A 46 7.23 8.66 3.75
CA TYR A 46 8.05 8.07 2.69
C TYR A 46 9.39 7.56 3.22
N ASP A 47 10.05 8.34 4.09
CA ASP A 47 11.36 7.96 4.64
C ASP A 47 11.26 6.73 5.55
N ILE A 48 10.19 6.64 6.34
CA ILE A 48 9.89 5.47 7.17
C ILE A 48 9.65 4.23 6.30
N LEU A 49 8.84 4.37 5.24
CA LEU A 49 8.55 3.27 4.31
C LEU A 49 9.76 2.84 3.49
N LYS A 50 10.61 3.78 3.09
CA LYS A 50 11.83 3.49 2.32
C LYS A 50 12.82 2.61 3.08
N GLN A 51 12.80 2.67 4.42
CA GLN A 51 13.64 1.83 5.29
C GLN A 51 13.04 0.43 5.54
N ARG A 52 11.83 0.15 5.05
CA ARG A 52 11.17 -1.15 5.27
C ARG A 52 11.52 -2.11 4.14
N ASP A 53 12.11 -3.24 4.50
CA ASP A 53 12.32 -4.37 3.59
C ASP A 53 10.99 -5.04 3.22
N ASN A 54 10.97 -5.85 2.16
CA ASN A 54 9.83 -6.71 1.80
C ASN A 54 8.48 -5.97 1.63
N ILE A 55 8.52 -4.73 1.17
CA ILE A 55 7.37 -4.01 0.62
C ILE A 55 7.73 -3.48 -0.77
N LYS A 56 6.74 -3.36 -1.64
CA LYS A 56 6.88 -2.60 -2.89
C LYS A 56 6.36 -1.19 -2.65
N LEU A 57 7.28 -0.22 -2.56
CA LEU A 57 6.92 1.18 -2.37
C LEU A 57 6.81 1.90 -3.72
N ILE A 58 5.64 2.43 -4.01
CA ILE A 58 5.37 3.29 -5.17
C ILE A 58 5.13 4.69 -4.62
N ARG A 59 5.89 5.69 -5.10
CA ARG A 59 5.72 7.09 -4.70
C ARG A 59 5.18 7.91 -5.87
N HIS A 60 4.16 8.71 -5.59
CA HIS A 60 3.74 9.80 -6.47
C HIS A 60 4.40 11.10 -5.99
N LEU A 61 5.26 11.67 -6.84
CA LEU A 61 5.94 12.95 -6.57
C LEU A 61 5.02 14.16 -6.73
N GLU A 62 3.90 13.97 -7.42
CA GLU A 62 2.86 14.97 -7.62
C GLU A 62 1.52 14.29 -7.37
N ASN A 63 0.58 14.99 -6.72
CA ASN A 63 -0.77 14.46 -6.55
C ASN A 63 -1.45 14.41 -7.93
N LYS A 64 -1.37 13.25 -8.60
CA LYS A 64 -1.99 12.99 -9.91
C LYS A 64 -3.49 12.73 -9.80
N GLY A 65 -4.14 13.25 -8.75
CA GLY A 65 -5.58 13.47 -8.75
C GLY A 65 -5.96 14.25 -9.99
N VAL A 66 -6.82 13.66 -10.82
CA VAL A 66 -7.36 14.29 -12.04
C VAL A 66 -7.93 15.66 -11.67
N GLY A 67 -7.20 16.72 -12.07
CA GLY A 67 -7.52 18.11 -11.76
C GLY A 67 -7.13 18.49 -10.32
N GLY A 68 -6.32 19.53 -10.18
CA GLY A 68 -5.88 20.08 -8.90
C GLY A 68 -7.00 20.11 -7.88
N ARG A 69 -6.95 19.19 -6.91
CA ARG A 69 -7.85 19.18 -5.78
C ARG A 69 -7.07 18.85 -4.53
N LYS A 70 -6.58 19.94 -3.93
CA LYS A 70 -6.26 20.07 -2.52
C LYS A 70 -7.32 19.32 -1.71
N GLY A 71 -6.90 18.25 -1.03
CA GLY A 71 -7.69 17.56 -0.01
C GLY A 71 -9.03 16.98 -0.47
N ARG A 72 -9.04 15.77 -1.02
CA ARG A 72 -10.21 14.89 -0.87
C ARG A 72 -9.79 13.46 -0.57
N ARG A 73 -9.70 13.22 0.74
CA ARG A 73 -9.80 11.91 1.41
C ARG A 73 -10.78 11.01 0.66
N ARG A 74 -10.28 9.92 0.09
CA ARG A 74 -11.00 8.66 0.16
C ARG A 74 -10.23 7.85 1.19
N SER A 75 -10.62 8.01 2.46
CA SER A 75 -10.22 7.08 3.51
C SER A 75 -10.77 5.72 3.08
N ILE A 76 -9.97 4.95 2.33
CA ILE A 76 -10.25 3.54 2.10
C ILE A 76 -10.04 2.91 3.48
N SER A 77 -11.15 2.78 4.19
CA SER A 77 -11.18 2.50 5.61
C SER A 77 -10.92 1.02 5.78
N ASN A 78 -9.65 0.59 5.81
CA ASN A 78 -9.21 -0.78 6.10
C ASN A 78 -10.07 -1.90 5.44
N GLU A 79 -10.69 -1.64 4.29
CA GLU A 79 -11.54 -2.61 3.61
C GLU A 79 -10.63 -3.46 2.73
N LYS A 80 -9.97 -4.41 3.40
CA LYS A 80 -9.44 -5.67 2.87
C LYS A 80 -9.48 -5.79 1.34
N LEU A 81 -8.63 -5.03 0.64
CA LEU A 81 -8.49 -5.14 -0.81
C LEU A 81 -7.57 -6.32 -1.08
N ALA A 82 -8.14 -7.52 -0.98
CA ALA A 82 -7.53 -8.75 -1.46
C ALA A 82 -7.83 -8.87 -2.96
N ILE A 83 -6.97 -8.28 -3.79
CA ILE A 83 -7.05 -8.50 -5.24
C ILE A 83 -6.45 -9.88 -5.51
N GLY A 84 -7.32 -10.87 -5.68
CA GLY A 84 -6.91 -12.23 -6.05
C GLY A 84 -6.41 -12.24 -7.49
N ASN A 85 -5.11 -12.40 -7.69
CA ASN A 85 -4.56 -12.68 -9.01
C ASN A 85 -4.89 -14.14 -9.39
N SER A 86 -6.01 -14.30 -10.09
CA SER A 86 -6.34 -15.54 -10.81
C SER A 86 -5.24 -15.81 -11.83
N LYS A 87 -4.50 -16.90 -11.63
CA LYS A 87 -3.49 -17.40 -12.57
C LYS A 87 -4.06 -17.40 -13.99
N VAL A 88 -3.43 -16.67 -14.91
CA VAL A 88 -3.59 -16.95 -16.34
C VAL A 88 -2.89 -18.28 -16.58
N SER A 89 -3.70 -19.32 -16.76
CA SER A 89 -3.27 -20.64 -17.20
C SER A 89 -2.72 -20.52 -18.62
N SER A 90 -1.40 -20.42 -18.76
CA SER A 90 -0.71 -20.73 -19.99
C SER A 90 -0.90 -22.23 -20.26
N LYS A 91 -1.90 -22.58 -21.09
CA LYS A 91 -1.96 -23.90 -21.71
C LYS A 91 -0.84 -23.99 -22.74
N GLN A 92 -0.19 -25.16 -22.74
CA GLN A 92 0.72 -25.68 -23.75
C GLN A 92 0.22 -25.46 -25.17
#